data_AF-A0A7R7GF60-F1
#
_entry.id   AF-A0A7R7GF60-F1
#
_cell.length_a   1.000
_cell.length_b   1.000
_cell.length_c   1.000
_cell.angle_alpha   90.00
_cell.angle_beta   90.00
_cell.angle_gamma   90.00
#
_symmetry.space_group_name_H-M   'P 1'
#
loop_
_entity.id
_entity.type
_entity.pdbx_description
1 polymer ?
#
loop_
_entity_poly.entity_id
_entity_poly.type
_entity_poly.pdbx_seq_one_letter_code
_entity_poly.pdbx_strand_id
1 'polypeptide(L)'
;MLLTIALDDGRTVTIKQSEYCDDEKRFHVVQAYASTVYSAQGTTIDGDTFTYYSTAMDRSASYVEGSRAKDKAWFFVNGQELDAQCGKSESEKFSNKASRLDLLARNMKSNRHKVMASEYLDELANDDFERNSEKKLGASKEQEVSTFL
;
A
#
# COMPACT_ATOMS: atom_id res chain seq x y z
N MET A 1 -16.10 -2.36 36.35
CA MET A 1 -14.85 -1.91 37.00
C MET A 1 -14.36 -0.66 36.28
N LEU A 2 -13.79 0.30 37.01
CA LEU A 2 -13.27 1.55 36.44
C LEU A 2 -11.75 1.43 36.33
N LEU A 3 -11.19 1.74 35.17
CA LEU A 3 -9.75 1.93 34.99
C LEU A 3 -9.47 3.43 35.03
N THR A 4 -8.55 3.83 35.89
CA THR A 4 -8.13 5.23 36.01
C THR A 4 -6.68 5.35 35.58
N ILE A 5 -6.41 6.24 34.63
CA ILE A 5 -5.08 6.47 34.05
C ILE A 5 -4.71 7.93 34.34
N ALA A 6 -3.56 8.15 34.98
CA ALA A 6 -2.95 9.47 35.09
C ALA A 6 -2.12 9.73 33.84
N LEU A 7 -2.40 10.83 33.14
CA LEU A 7 -1.65 11.28 31.98
C LEU A 7 -0.49 12.18 32.42
N ASP A 8 0.54 12.27 31.58
CA ASP A 8 1.75 13.07 31.85
C ASP A 8 1.46 14.58 31.93
N ASP A 9 0.33 15.03 31.38
CA ASP A 9 -0.15 16.42 31.48
C ASP A 9 -0.94 16.71 32.77
N GLY A 10 -0.99 15.74 33.70
CA GLY A 10 -1.68 15.86 34.99
C GLY A 10 -3.19 15.58 34.93
N ARG A 11 -3.76 15.33 33.75
CA ARG A 11 -5.17 14.92 33.63
C ARG A 11 -5.35 13.48 34.08
N THR A 12 -6.55 13.17 34.57
CA THR A 12 -6.94 11.81 34.92
C THR A 12 -8.07 11.36 34.01
N VAL A 13 -7.86 10.28 33.27
CA VAL A 13 -8.88 9.69 32.39
C VAL A 13 -9.42 8.44 33.05
N THR A 14 -10.74 8.32 33.12
CA THR A 14 -11.39 7.13 33.67
C THR A 14 -12.20 6.43 32.59
N ILE A 15 -11.92 5.14 32.41
CA ILE A 15 -12.57 4.30 31.41
C ILE A 15 -13.41 3.26 32.15
N LYS A 16 -14.67 3.15 31.76
CA LYS A 16 -15.57 2.13 32.29
C LYS A 16 -15.34 0.82 31.54
N GLN A 17 -14.50 -0.05 32.11
CA GLN A 17 -14.06 -1.30 31.45
C GLN A 17 -15.24 -2.16 30.98
N SER A 18 -16.36 -2.18 31.70
CA SER A 18 -17.54 -2.97 31.33
C SER A 18 -18.16 -2.62 29.99
N GLU A 19 -17.86 -1.43 29.44
CA GLU A 19 -18.34 -1.01 28.11
C GLU A 19 -17.39 -1.40 26.98
N TYR A 20 -16.18 -1.85 27.32
CA TYR A 20 -15.09 -2.17 26.40
C TYR A 20 -14.52 -3.58 26.63
N CYS A 21 -15.21 -4.39 27.41
CA CYS A 21 -14.89 -5.79 27.62
C CYS A 21 -15.63 -6.67 26.60
N ASP A 22 -15.03 -7.81 26.25
CA ASP A 22 -15.74 -8.86 25.52
C ASP A 22 -16.71 -9.64 26.42
N ASP A 23 -17.44 -10.61 25.83
CA ASP A 23 -18.41 -11.46 26.52
C ASP A 23 -17.78 -12.27 27.68
N GLU A 24 -16.47 -12.48 27.62
CA GLU A 24 -15.66 -13.15 28.66
C GLU A 24 -15.10 -12.17 29.71
N LYS A 25 -15.52 -10.89 29.67
CA LYS A 25 -15.08 -9.80 30.54
C LYS A 25 -13.59 -9.43 30.43
N ARG A 26 -12.95 -9.73 29.31
CA ARG A 26 -11.56 -9.34 29.05
C ARG A 26 -11.50 -7.92 28.50
N PHE A 27 -10.71 -7.07 29.14
CA PHE A 27 -10.50 -5.69 28.73
C PHE A 27 -9.27 -5.59 27.81
N HIS A 28 -9.50 -5.44 26.51
CA HIS A 28 -8.43 -5.41 25.51
C HIS A 28 -7.88 -4.00 25.34
N VAL A 29 -6.64 -3.78 25.76
CA VAL A 29 -5.93 -2.52 25.55
C VAL A 29 -4.78 -2.78 24.58
N VAL A 30 -4.73 -2.00 23.50
CA VAL A 30 -3.65 -2.05 22.52
C VAL A 30 -2.80 -0.79 22.62
N GLN A 31 -1.52 -0.95 22.33
CA GLN A 31 -0.57 0.16 22.31
C GLN A 31 -0.90 1.06 21.10
N ALA A 32 -1.24 2.32 21.37
CA ALA A 32 -1.73 3.25 20.33
C ALA A 32 -0.62 4.13 19.71
N TYR A 33 0.64 3.97 20.13
CA TYR A 33 1.75 4.81 19.65
C TYR A 33 2.11 4.56 18.18
N ALA A 34 1.90 3.35 17.69
CA ALA A 34 2.06 2.98 16.30
C ALA A 34 1.04 1.89 15.95
N SER A 35 0.50 1.95 14.74
CA SER A 35 -0.46 0.96 14.26
C SER A 35 -0.11 0.57 12.82
N THR A 36 -0.61 -0.58 12.40
CA THR A 36 -0.49 -0.98 10.99
C THR A 36 -1.48 -0.18 10.14
N VAL A 37 -1.16 -0.04 8.85
CA VAL A 37 -2.06 0.60 7.86
C VAL A 37 -3.47 0.00 7.89
N TYR A 38 -3.54 -1.32 8.06
CA TYR A 38 -4.80 -2.05 8.14
C TYR A 38 -5.60 -1.66 9.39
N SER A 39 -4.97 -1.62 10.56
CA SER A 39 -5.63 -1.22 11.81
C SER A 39 -6.01 0.26 11.86
N ALA A 40 -5.32 1.12 11.12
CA ALA A 40 -5.65 2.54 11.00
C ALA A 40 -6.81 2.80 10.03
N GLN A 41 -7.34 1.77 9.35
CA GLN A 41 -8.39 1.94 8.37
C GLN A 41 -9.67 2.52 9.00
N GLY A 42 -10.24 3.54 8.36
CA GLY A 42 -11.45 4.23 8.84
C GLY A 42 -11.19 5.26 9.94
N THR A 43 -9.96 5.39 10.43
CA THR A 43 -9.59 6.43 11.40
C THR A 43 -9.21 7.72 10.67
N THR A 44 -9.48 8.88 11.26
CA THR A 44 -8.97 10.17 10.78
C THR A 44 -8.22 10.83 11.93
N ILE A 45 -6.99 11.26 11.67
CA ILE A 45 -6.15 11.92 12.66
C ILE A 45 -6.31 13.43 12.51
N ASP A 46 -6.72 14.07 13.60
CA ASP A 46 -6.84 15.53 13.70
C ASP A 46 -5.45 16.15 13.94
N GLY A 47 -4.62 16.14 12.90
CA GLY A 47 -3.25 16.64 12.93
C GLY A 47 -2.36 15.98 11.87
N ASP A 48 -1.06 15.98 12.16
CA ASP A 48 -0.04 15.35 11.32
C ASP A 48 0.01 13.83 11.52
N THR A 49 0.26 13.08 10.44
CA THR A 49 0.55 11.64 10.50
C THR A 49 2.00 11.37 10.13
N PHE A 50 2.56 10.33 10.74
CA PHE A 50 3.92 9.87 10.51
C PHE A 50 3.88 8.40 10.12
N THR A 51 4.10 8.13 8.82
CA THR A 51 4.04 6.78 8.26
C THR A 51 5.44 6.31 7.94
N TYR A 52 5.81 5.15 8.48
CA TYR A 52 6.99 4.42 8.03
C TYR A 52 6.62 3.61 6.77
N TYR A 53 7.13 4.05 5.63
CA TYR A 53 6.89 3.39 4.35
C TYR A 53 7.77 2.15 4.20
N SER A 54 7.16 1.02 3.87
CA SER A 54 7.86 -0.16 3.40
C SER A 54 7.54 -0.42 1.93
N THR A 55 8.45 -1.11 1.25
CA THR A 55 8.28 -1.47 -0.16
C THR A 55 7.17 -2.48 -0.41
N ALA A 56 6.56 -3.04 0.63
CA ALA A 56 5.34 -3.84 0.56
C ALA A 56 4.09 -2.98 0.36
N MET A 57 4.15 -1.67 0.67
CA MET A 57 3.03 -0.75 0.46
C MET A 57 2.83 -0.46 -1.03
N ASP A 58 1.65 -0.79 -1.50
CA ASP A 58 1.19 -0.51 -2.85
C ASP A 58 0.44 0.83 -2.92
N ARG A 59 -0.18 1.11 -4.06
CA ARG A 59 -0.98 2.33 -4.26
C ARG A 59 -2.08 2.50 -3.22
N SER A 60 -2.81 1.42 -2.91
CA SER A 60 -3.96 1.48 -2.02
C SER A 60 -3.53 1.77 -0.59
N ALA A 61 -2.52 1.06 -0.09
CA ALA A 61 -1.98 1.25 1.26
C ALA A 61 -1.37 2.65 1.42
N SER A 62 -0.61 3.11 0.43
CA SER A 62 0.01 4.44 0.45
C SER A 62 -1.03 5.56 0.44
N TYR A 63 -2.09 5.40 -0.36
CA TYR A 63 -3.20 6.36 -0.40
C TYR A 63 -3.97 6.40 0.90
N VAL A 64 -4.30 5.22 1.45
CA VAL A 64 -5.02 5.11 2.72
C VAL A 64 -4.28 5.85 3.80
N GLU A 65 -2.98 5.60 3.98
CA GLU A 65 -2.16 6.27 4.99
C GLU A 65 -2.09 7.78 4.78
N GLY A 66 -1.85 8.22 3.54
CA GLY A 66 -1.78 9.64 3.20
C GLY A 66 -3.09 10.39 3.46
N SER A 67 -4.23 9.70 3.32
CA SER A 67 -5.57 10.27 3.52
C SER A 67 -5.97 10.43 4.99
N ARG A 68 -5.21 9.86 5.94
CA ARG A 68 -5.54 9.87 7.38
C ARG A 68 -5.31 11.22 8.04
N ALA A 69 -4.29 11.96 7.59
CA ALA A 69 -3.96 13.27 8.12
C ALA A 69 -4.96 14.32 7.65
N LYS A 70 -5.46 15.15 8.56
CA LYS A 70 -6.15 16.39 8.17
C LYS A 70 -5.18 17.49 7.75
N ASP A 71 -3.98 17.50 8.33
CA ASP A 71 -2.98 18.54 8.10
C ASP A 71 -1.87 18.06 7.15
N LYS A 72 -0.84 17.39 7.68
CA LYS A 72 0.29 16.88 6.87
C LYS A 72 0.50 15.39 7.07
N ALA A 73 0.74 14.69 5.97
CA ALA A 73 1.16 13.29 5.98
C ALA A 73 2.66 13.20 5.70
N TRP A 74 3.43 12.70 6.66
CA TRP A 74 4.87 12.51 6.56
C TRP A 74 5.19 11.05 6.27
N PHE A 75 5.90 10.79 5.18
CA PHE A 75 6.40 9.47 4.84
C PHE A 75 7.90 9.37 5.10
N PHE A 76 8.28 8.44 5.96
CA PHE A 76 9.68 8.07 6.18
C PHE A 76 9.99 6.80 5.41
N VAL A 77 11.06 6.84 4.62
CA VAL A 77 11.40 5.78 3.68
C VAL A 77 12.82 5.31 3.92
N ASN A 78 13.03 3.99 4.01
CA ASN A 78 14.36 3.43 4.11
C ASN A 78 15.05 3.38 2.74
N GLY A 79 16.10 4.18 2.57
CA GLY A 79 16.86 4.22 1.33
C GLY A 79 17.59 2.91 1.00
N GLN A 80 18.02 2.14 2.01
CA GLN A 80 18.66 0.84 1.80
C GLN A 80 17.66 -0.20 1.29
N GLU A 81 16.42 -0.15 1.80
CA GLU A 81 15.34 -1.03 1.33
C GLU A 81 14.99 -0.76 -0.14
N LEU A 82 14.94 0.52 -0.54
CA LEU A 82 14.75 0.90 -1.94
C LEU A 82 15.92 0.47 -2.83
N ASP A 83 17.16 0.62 -2.36
CA ASP A 83 18.33 0.23 -3.13
C ASP A 83 18.36 -1.29 -3.40
N ALA A 84 17.96 -2.11 -2.41
CA ALA A 84 17.88 -3.55 -2.54
C ALA A 84 16.89 -3.99 -3.64
N GLN A 85 15.75 -3.28 -3.79
CA GLN A 85 14.80 -3.54 -4.88
C GLN A 85 15.32 -3.15 -6.26
N CYS A 86 16.32 -2.28 -6.34
CA CYS A 86 16.87 -1.83 -7.60
C CYS A 86 17.80 -2.87 -8.26
N GLY A 87 18.06 -4.01 -7.60
CA GLY A 87 18.85 -5.12 -8.14
C GLY A 87 20.32 -4.78 -8.39
N LYS A 88 20.81 -3.67 -7.84
CA LYS A 88 22.20 -3.24 -8.00
C LYS A 88 23.10 -4.05 -7.07
N SER A 89 24.16 -4.63 -7.63
CA SER A 89 25.19 -5.31 -6.83
C SER A 89 25.79 -4.34 -5.82
N GLU A 90 26.22 -4.84 -4.65
CA GLU A 90 26.83 -4.08 -3.55
C GLU A 90 27.99 -3.14 -3.95
N SER A 91 28.51 -3.28 -5.18
CA SER A 91 29.62 -2.50 -5.75
C SER A 91 29.19 -1.17 -6.41
N GLU A 92 27.93 -1.01 -6.82
CA GLU A 92 27.47 0.24 -7.43
C GLU A 92 26.99 1.23 -6.35
N LYS A 93 27.77 2.32 -6.19
CA LYS A 93 27.48 3.45 -5.30
C LYS A 93 25.97 3.77 -5.25
N PHE A 94 25.47 3.84 -4.02
CA PHE A 94 24.14 4.27 -3.59
C PHE A 94 23.36 5.03 -4.67
N SER A 95 22.18 4.52 -5.01
CA SER A 95 21.24 5.13 -5.94
C SER A 95 21.07 6.62 -5.64
N ASN A 96 21.22 7.46 -6.67
CA ASN A 96 20.99 8.90 -6.58
C ASN A 96 19.58 9.15 -5.98
N LYS A 97 19.42 10.18 -5.14
CA LYS A 97 18.14 10.52 -4.51
C LYS A 97 16.99 10.60 -5.52
N ALA A 98 17.25 11.12 -6.72
CA ALA A 98 16.29 11.17 -7.81
C ALA A 98 15.81 9.78 -8.25
N SER A 99 16.73 8.83 -8.39
CA SER A 99 16.43 7.44 -8.76
C SER A 99 15.64 6.72 -7.67
N ARG A 100 15.94 6.99 -6.39
CA ARG A 100 15.16 6.46 -5.26
C ARG A 100 13.73 7.01 -5.23
N LEU A 101 13.57 8.31 -5.50
CA LEU A 101 12.24 8.93 -5.59
C LEU A 101 11.43 8.38 -6.76
N ASP A 102 12.06 8.12 -7.91
CA ASP A 102 11.39 7.51 -9.05
C ASP A 102 10.94 6.08 -8.74
N LEU A 103 11.79 5.28 -8.08
CA LEU A 103 11.41 3.93 -7.64
C LEU A 103 10.28 3.96 -6.61
N LEU A 104 10.36 4.87 -5.63
CA LEU A 104 9.29 5.08 -4.66
C LEU A 104 7.96 5.42 -5.34
N ALA A 105 7.99 6.35 -6.31
CA ALA A 105 6.82 6.74 -7.08
C ALA A 105 6.24 5.56 -7.87
N ARG A 106 7.09 4.72 -8.48
CA ARG A 106 6.64 3.49 -9.16
C ARG A 106 5.96 2.52 -8.19
N ASN A 107 6.53 2.32 -7.00
CA ASN A 107 5.95 1.43 -6.00
C ASN A 107 4.59 1.97 -5.49
N MET A 108 4.51 3.26 -5.19
CA MET A 108 3.25 3.92 -4.79
C MET A 108 2.22 4.01 -5.92
N LYS A 109 2.62 3.83 -7.18
CA LYS A 109 1.70 3.72 -8.31
C LYS A 109 1.23 2.27 -8.55
N SER A 110 2.04 1.29 -8.18
CA SER A 110 1.76 -0.12 -8.44
C SER A 110 0.51 -0.60 -7.69
N ASN A 111 -0.37 -1.34 -8.37
CA ASN A 111 -1.57 -1.92 -7.79
C ASN A 111 -1.38 -3.43 -7.62
N ARG A 112 -0.96 -3.85 -6.42
CA ARG A 112 -0.64 -5.25 -6.14
C ARG A 112 -1.84 -5.90 -5.48
N HIS A 113 -2.85 -6.19 -6.30
CA HIS A 113 -4.01 -6.94 -5.85
C HIS A 113 -3.69 -8.44 -5.87
N LYS A 114 -4.15 -9.16 -4.84
CA LYS A 114 -4.07 -10.62 -4.82
C LYS A 114 -5.22 -11.15 -5.65
N VAL A 115 -4.89 -11.90 -6.69
CA VAL A 115 -5.83 -12.53 -7.61
C VAL A 115 -5.92 -14.01 -7.24
N MET A 116 -7.11 -14.58 -7.27
CA MET A 116 -7.29 -16.02 -7.09
C MET A 116 -6.71 -16.78 -8.28
N ALA A 117 -6.28 -18.02 -8.07
CA ALA A 117 -5.68 -18.83 -9.15
C ALA A 117 -6.64 -18.99 -10.35
N SER A 118 -7.95 -19.05 -10.13
CA SER A 118 -8.95 -19.09 -11.20
C SER A 118 -9.02 -17.78 -11.99
N GLU A 119 -9.05 -16.64 -11.29
CA GLU A 119 -9.10 -15.31 -11.91
C GLU A 119 -7.83 -15.03 -12.73
N TYR A 120 -6.68 -15.52 -12.27
CA TYR A 120 -5.41 -15.40 -13.00
C TYR A 120 -5.40 -16.22 -14.30
N LEU A 121 -6.02 -17.40 -14.30
CA LEU A 121 -6.17 -18.21 -15.51
C LEU A 121 -7.13 -17.56 -16.51
N ASP A 122 -8.18 -16.91 -16.01
CA ASP A 122 -9.13 -16.17 -16.84
C ASP A 122 -8.48 -14.93 -17.49
N GLU A 123 -7.65 -14.19 -16.75
CA GLU A 123 -6.87 -13.06 -17.30
C GLU A 123 -5.88 -13.52 -18.39
N LEU A 124 -5.14 -14.61 -18.15
CA LEU A 124 -4.22 -15.18 -19.15
C LEU A 124 -4.94 -15.61 -20.43
N ALA A 125 -6.11 -16.24 -20.30
CA ALA A 125 -6.90 -16.67 -21.44
C ALA A 125 -7.43 -15.48 -22.26
N ASN A 126 -7.82 -14.40 -21.58
CA ASN A 126 -8.28 -13.17 -22.22
C ASN A 126 -7.13 -12.44 -22.95
N ASP A 127 -5.95 -12.33 -22.33
CA ASP A 127 -4.75 -11.74 -22.95
C ASP A 127 -4.29 -12.53 -24.19
N ASP A 128 -4.38 -13.86 -24.16
CA ASP A 128 -4.08 -14.73 -25.31
C ASP A 128 -5.13 -14.57 -26.43
N PHE A 129 -6.40 -14.36 -26.07
CA PHE A 129 -7.46 -14.09 -27.04
C PHE A 129 -7.26 -12.72 -27.71
N GLU A 130 -6.97 -11.67 -26.94
CA GLU A 130 -6.74 -10.32 -27.48
C GLU A 130 -5.52 -10.29 -28.41
N ARG A 131 -4.38 -10.87 -28.00
CA ARG A 131 -3.17 -10.95 -28.85
C ARG A 131 -3.40 -11.72 -30.15
N ASN A 132 -4.22 -12.78 -30.11
CA ASN A 132 -4.57 -13.54 -31.30
C ASN A 132 -5.57 -12.79 -32.21
N SER A 133 -6.45 -11.97 -31.63
CA SER A 133 -7.38 -11.12 -32.38
C SER A 133 -6.63 -10.01 -33.12
N GLU A 134 -5.63 -9.39 -32.50
CA GLU A 134 -4.79 -8.35 -33.11
C GLU A 134 -3.92 -8.91 -34.24
N LYS A 135 -3.33 -10.11 -34.07
CA LYS A 135 -2.59 -10.79 -35.14
C LYS A 135 -3.47 -11.14 -36.34
N LYS A 136 -4.73 -11.54 -36.12
CA LYS A 136 -5.68 -11.81 -37.21
C LYS A 136 -6.10 -10.54 -37.93
N LEU A 137 -6.32 -9.43 -37.22
CA LEU A 137 -6.62 -8.13 -37.83
C LEU A 137 -5.44 -7.57 -38.64
N GLY A 138 -4.21 -7.75 -38.15
CA GLY A 138 -2.98 -7.37 -38.86
C GLY A 138 -2.77 -8.16 -40.15
N ALA A 139 -2.94 -9.49 -40.10
CA ALA A 139 -2.81 -10.36 -41.27
C ALA A 139 -3.87 -10.09 -42.36
N SER A 140 -5.09 -9.71 -41.95
CA SER A 140 -6.16 -9.37 -42.90
C SER A 140 -5.89 -8.04 -43.65
N LYS A 141 -5.22 -7.07 -43.01
CA LYS A 141 -4.83 -5.81 -43.65
C LYS A 141 -3.67 -5.99 -44.64
N GLU A 142 -2.73 -6.91 -44.37
CA GLU A 142 -1.63 -7.21 -45.31
C GLU A 142 -2.11 -7.92 -46.58
N GLN A 143 -3.14 -8.77 -46.48
CA GLN A 143 -3.75 -9.43 -47.65
C GLN A 143 -4.54 -8.46 -48.56
N GLU A 144 -5.23 -7.47 -47.99
CA GLU A 144 -5.91 -6.45 -48.80
C GLU A 144 -4.92 -5.60 -49.59
N VAL A 145 -3.79 -5.18 -48.99
CA VAL A 145 -2.77 -4.36 -49.68
C VAL A 145 -2.05 -5.13 -50.80
N SER A 146 -1.85 -6.44 -50.65
CA SER A 146 -1.26 -7.30 -51.70
C SER A 146 -2.19 -7.58 -52.88
N THR A 147 -3.50 -7.29 -52.77
CA THR A 147 -4.48 -7.54 -53.84
C THR A 147 -4.69 -6.32 -54.74
N PHE A 148 -4.16 -5.15 -54.34
CA PHE A 148 -4.24 -3.89 -55.09
C PHE A 148 -2.93 -3.49 -55.81
N LEU A 149 -1.95 -4.39 -55.90
CA LEU A 149 -0.74 -4.29 -56.74
C LEU A 149 -0.77 -5.37 -57.83
#